data_AF-A0A2V2RL40-F1
#
_entry.id   AF-A0A2V2RL40-F1
#
_cell.length_a   1.000
_cell.length_b   1.000
_cell.length_c   1.000
_cell.angle_alpha   90.00
_cell.angle_beta   90.00
_cell.angle_gamma   90.00
#
_symmetry.space_group_name_H-M   'P 1'
#
loop_
_entity.id
_entity.type
_entity.pdbx_description
1 polymer ?
#
loop_
_entity_poly.entity_id
_entity_poly.type
_entity_poly.pdbx_seq_one_letter_code
_entity_poly.pdbx_strand_id
1 'polypeptide(L)'
;MVLCLLAIILFCSISPNAFPATPDAKTVFCQTLPSTTTPCKATTGSNGILIKGQILTTNSIYQGGEVLIDGTGLIRYVGCSKNRPQSLNPLASSASSIECSNGVVSAGLINSHDHLSFDQNFPLADNGIRYEHRNDWRSTMQIADDESQSAILWSEMRQAITGTTSIAGAAGTVGF
;
A
#
# COMPACT_ATOMS: atom_id res chain seq x y z
N MET A 1 -19.19 35.06 -26.15
CA MET A 1 -17.97 35.22 -25.34
C MET A 1 -17.63 33.84 -24.79
N VAL A 2 -16.67 33.17 -25.44
CA VAL A 2 -16.32 31.78 -25.17
C VAL A 2 -15.37 31.74 -23.97
N LEU A 3 -15.75 31.00 -22.94
CA LEU A 3 -14.96 30.79 -21.74
C LEU A 3 -13.82 29.81 -22.08
N CYS A 4 -12.60 30.33 -22.18
CA CYS A 4 -11.39 29.55 -22.44
C CYS A 4 -10.91 28.94 -21.11
N LEU A 5 -11.03 27.61 -20.97
CA LEU A 5 -10.37 26.87 -19.88
C LEU A 5 -8.86 26.94 -20.09
N LEU A 6 -8.14 27.58 -19.16
CA LEU A 6 -6.69 27.50 -19.08
C LEU A 6 -6.30 26.11 -18.56
N ALA A 7 -5.86 25.23 -19.45
CA ALA A 7 -5.13 24.01 -19.08
C ALA A 7 -3.65 24.38 -18.89
N ILE A 8 -3.16 24.31 -17.65
CA ILE A 8 -1.73 24.44 -17.32
C ILE A 8 -1.04 23.15 -17.78
N ILE A 9 -0.43 23.17 -18.95
CA ILE A 9 0.44 22.10 -19.43
C ILE A 9 1.84 22.38 -18.88
N LEU A 10 2.23 21.65 -17.83
CA LEU A 10 3.60 21.64 -17.33
C LEU A 10 4.45 20.78 -18.29
N PHE A 11 5.17 21.41 -19.21
CA PHE A 11 6.18 20.72 -20.01
C PHE A 11 7.40 20.41 -19.12
N CYS A 12 7.43 19.19 -18.57
CA CYS A 12 8.67 18.62 -18.05
C CYS A 12 9.44 18.02 -19.23
N SER A 13 10.54 18.66 -19.62
CA SER A 13 11.49 18.15 -20.62
C SER A 13 12.26 16.96 -20.05
N ILE A 14 11.60 15.81 -19.91
CA ILE A 14 12.26 14.57 -19.50
C ILE A 14 12.91 13.98 -20.75
N SER A 15 14.24 13.96 -20.79
CA SER A 15 15.00 13.18 -21.76
C SER A 15 14.48 11.73 -21.75
N PRO A 16 13.95 11.18 -22.85
CA PRO A 16 13.25 9.89 -22.86
C PRO A 16 14.14 8.67 -22.59
N ASN A 17 15.44 8.85 -22.32
CA ASN A 17 16.43 7.77 -22.29
C ASN A 17 17.15 7.60 -20.94
N ALA A 18 16.68 8.22 -19.84
CA ALA A 18 17.39 8.14 -18.55
C ALA A 18 16.85 7.10 -17.56
N PHE A 19 15.73 6.44 -17.86
CA PHE A 19 15.22 5.32 -17.06
C PHE A 19 14.83 4.18 -18.00
N PRO A 20 15.20 2.92 -17.71
CA PRO A 20 14.59 1.81 -18.42
C PRO A 20 13.08 1.95 -18.23
N ALA A 21 12.32 1.95 -19.34
CA ALA A 21 10.87 1.93 -19.26
C ALA A 21 10.48 0.83 -18.28
N THR A 22 9.77 1.20 -17.21
CA THR A 22 9.10 0.19 -16.37
C THR A 22 8.28 -0.67 -17.33
N PRO A 23 8.53 -1.99 -17.40
CA PRO A 23 7.72 -2.85 -18.26
C PRO A 23 6.26 -2.61 -17.91
N ASP A 24 5.44 -2.27 -18.90
CA ASP A 24 4.00 -2.13 -18.68
C ASP A 24 3.50 -3.40 -18.01
N ALA A 25 2.87 -3.24 -16.83
CA ALA A 25 2.38 -4.38 -16.08
C ALA A 25 1.37 -5.16 -16.93
N LYS A 26 1.63 -6.44 -17.17
CA LYS A 26 0.77 -7.27 -18.02
C LYS A 26 -0.59 -7.45 -17.34
N THR A 27 -1.65 -6.96 -17.97
CA THR A 27 -3.01 -7.20 -17.48
C THR A 27 -3.50 -8.57 -17.92
N VAL A 28 -4.00 -9.37 -16.97
CA VAL A 28 -4.55 -10.71 -17.18
C VAL A 28 -5.98 -10.74 -16.66
N PHE A 29 -6.94 -10.92 -17.57
CA PHE A 29 -8.34 -11.10 -17.19
C PHE A 29 -8.59 -12.53 -16.68
N CYS A 30 -9.01 -12.66 -15.43
CA CYS A 30 -9.34 -13.95 -14.82
C CYS A 30 -10.84 -14.22 -14.90
N GLN A 31 -11.66 -13.28 -14.40
CA GLN A 31 -13.12 -13.39 -14.34
C GLN A 31 -13.72 -12.04 -13.94
N THR A 32 -15.03 -11.88 -14.16
CA THR A 32 -15.82 -10.80 -13.57
C THR A 32 -16.22 -11.19 -12.15
N LEU A 33 -15.92 -10.34 -11.17
CA LEU A 33 -16.41 -10.53 -9.80
C LEU A 33 -17.83 -9.95 -9.65
N PRO A 34 -18.70 -10.57 -8.84
CA PRO A 34 -20.01 -10.03 -8.50
C PRO A 34 -19.93 -8.58 -8.00
N SER A 35 -20.75 -7.69 -8.55
CA SER A 35 -20.83 -6.32 -8.06
C SER A 35 -21.38 -6.28 -6.63
N THR A 36 -20.71 -5.55 -5.75
CA THR A 36 -21.12 -5.36 -4.35
C THR A 36 -21.36 -3.89 -4.06
N THR A 37 -22.28 -3.59 -3.14
CA THR A 37 -22.52 -2.22 -2.65
C THR A 37 -21.43 -1.76 -1.68
N THR A 38 -20.70 -2.70 -1.08
CA THR A 38 -19.52 -2.44 -0.25
C THR A 38 -18.23 -2.69 -1.06
N PRO A 39 -17.11 -2.02 -0.71
CA PRO A 39 -15.85 -2.20 -1.43
C PRO A 39 -15.31 -3.64 -1.35
N CYS A 40 -15.55 -4.33 -0.23
CA CYS A 40 -15.26 -5.75 -0.06
C CYS A 40 -16.37 -6.44 0.75
N LYS A 41 -16.52 -7.76 0.55
CA LYS A 41 -17.39 -8.65 1.33
C LYS A 41 -16.55 -9.77 1.94
N ALA A 42 -16.62 -9.92 3.26
CA ALA A 42 -15.97 -11.00 3.98
C ALA A 42 -16.95 -12.15 4.29
N THR A 43 -16.48 -13.38 4.20
CA THR A 43 -17.21 -14.59 4.61
C THR A 43 -16.29 -15.48 5.44
N THR A 44 -16.73 -15.88 6.62
CA THR A 44 -15.95 -16.74 7.52
C THR A 44 -15.85 -18.17 6.99
N GLY A 45 -14.67 -18.76 7.10
CA GLY A 45 -14.38 -20.15 6.81
C GLY A 45 -13.35 -20.70 7.79
N SER A 46 -12.38 -21.46 7.28
CA SER A 46 -11.22 -21.92 8.02
C SER A 46 -10.21 -20.78 8.29
N ASN A 47 -9.11 -21.11 8.96
CA ASN A 47 -8.02 -20.17 9.25
C ASN A 47 -7.24 -19.72 8.00
N GLY A 48 -7.46 -20.35 6.84
CA GLY A 48 -6.93 -19.85 5.57
C GLY A 48 -7.71 -18.62 5.10
N ILE A 49 -7.08 -17.81 4.26
CA ILE A 49 -7.69 -16.60 3.68
C ILE A 49 -7.61 -16.66 2.16
N LEU A 50 -8.74 -16.47 1.48
CA LEU A 50 -8.84 -16.30 0.03
C LEU A 50 -9.31 -14.88 -0.28
N ILE A 51 -8.43 -14.05 -0.80
CA ILE A 51 -8.75 -12.68 -1.23
C ILE A 51 -8.97 -12.69 -2.73
N LYS A 52 -10.07 -12.09 -3.21
CA LYS A 52 -10.36 -11.91 -4.64
C LYS A 52 -10.52 -10.43 -4.97
N GLY A 53 -10.00 -9.99 -6.10
CA GLY A 53 -10.09 -8.58 -6.52
C GLY A 53 -9.25 -8.28 -7.75
N GLN A 54 -8.83 -7.02 -7.89
CA GLN A 54 -7.75 -6.65 -8.80
C GLN A 54 -6.41 -6.85 -8.09
N ILE A 55 -5.67 -7.89 -8.47
CA ILE A 55 -4.43 -8.25 -7.77
C ILE A 55 -3.23 -7.63 -8.49
N LEU A 56 -2.52 -6.74 -7.81
CA LEU A 56 -1.27 -6.15 -8.27
C LEU A 56 -0.10 -7.03 -7.83
N THR A 57 0.69 -7.46 -8.81
CA THR A 57 1.99 -8.11 -8.61
C THR A 57 3.08 -7.26 -9.27
N THR A 58 4.34 -7.64 -9.12
CA THR A 58 5.48 -6.87 -9.67
C THR A 58 5.34 -6.59 -11.17
N ASN A 59 4.86 -7.56 -11.95
CA ASN A 59 4.87 -7.50 -13.41
C ASN A 59 3.50 -7.78 -14.04
N SER A 60 2.45 -7.96 -13.24
CA SER A 60 1.13 -8.33 -13.75
C SER A 60 -0.02 -7.84 -12.86
N ILE A 61 -1.13 -7.53 -13.50
CA ILE A 61 -2.41 -7.17 -12.87
C ILE A 61 -3.41 -8.28 -13.19
N TYR A 62 -3.87 -9.02 -12.17
CA TYR A 62 -4.90 -10.06 -12.34
C TYR A 62 -6.28 -9.46 -12.05
N GLN A 63 -7.08 -9.21 -13.09
CA GLN A 63 -8.45 -8.70 -12.95
C GLN A 63 -9.40 -9.84 -12.56
N GLY A 64 -9.97 -9.75 -11.36
CA GLY A 64 -10.75 -10.83 -10.76
C GLY A 64 -9.90 -12.02 -10.32
N GLY A 65 -8.60 -11.79 -10.11
CA GLY A 65 -7.66 -12.77 -9.60
C GLY A 65 -7.85 -13.05 -8.11
N GLU A 66 -6.96 -13.87 -7.57
CA GLU A 66 -6.96 -14.27 -6.18
C GLU A 66 -5.57 -14.32 -5.54
N VAL A 67 -5.55 -14.13 -4.22
CA VAL A 67 -4.43 -14.44 -3.32
C VAL A 67 -4.94 -15.47 -2.31
N LEU A 68 -4.27 -16.61 -2.22
CA LEU A 68 -4.58 -17.67 -1.26
C LEU A 68 -3.49 -17.72 -0.19
N ILE A 69 -3.89 -17.61 1.07
CA ILE A 69 -3.05 -17.65 2.26
C ILE A 69 -3.49 -18.84 3.10
N ASP A 70 -2.56 -19.63 3.63
CA ASP A 70 -2.90 -20.73 4.52
C ASP A 70 -3.02 -20.30 5.99
N GLY A 71 -3.39 -21.25 6.86
CA GLY A 71 -3.57 -20.98 8.29
C GLY A 71 -2.28 -20.61 9.05
N THR A 72 -1.11 -20.65 8.40
CA THR A 72 0.16 -20.18 8.98
C THR A 72 0.49 -18.74 8.57
N GLY A 73 -0.32 -18.13 7.70
CA GLY A 73 -0.09 -16.79 7.16
C GLY A 73 0.78 -16.76 5.90
N LEU A 74 1.15 -17.91 5.33
CA LEU A 74 1.97 -17.97 4.12
C LEU A 74 1.12 -17.89 2.85
N ILE A 75 1.55 -17.08 1.89
CA ILE A 75 0.95 -17.02 0.55
C ILE A 75 1.25 -18.32 -0.20
N ARG A 76 0.20 -19.01 -0.62
CA ARG A 76 0.26 -20.30 -1.34
C ARG A 76 0.01 -20.17 -2.82
N TYR A 77 -0.74 -19.15 -3.23
CA TYR A 77 -1.05 -18.92 -4.63
C TYR A 77 -1.42 -17.46 -4.89
N VAL A 78 -1.00 -16.95 -6.05
CA VAL A 78 -1.42 -15.65 -6.60
C VAL A 78 -1.69 -15.83 -8.09
N GLY A 79 -2.88 -15.44 -8.57
CA GLY A 79 -3.20 -15.51 -9.99
C GLY A 79 -4.67 -15.73 -10.29
N CYS A 80 -4.98 -16.31 -11.45
CA CYS A 80 -6.35 -16.68 -11.81
C CYS A 80 -6.74 -18.04 -11.22
N SER A 81 -7.91 -18.13 -10.58
CA SER A 81 -8.43 -19.37 -9.97
C SER A 81 -8.37 -20.60 -10.90
N LYS A 82 -8.66 -20.43 -12.20
CA LYS A 82 -8.59 -21.49 -13.22
C LYS A 82 -7.20 -22.12 -13.41
N ASN A 83 -6.15 -21.38 -13.02
CA ASN A 83 -4.74 -21.80 -13.13
C ASN A 83 -4.19 -22.26 -11.77
N ARG A 84 -5.00 -22.23 -10.70
CA ARG A 84 -4.55 -22.68 -9.38
C ARG A 84 -4.30 -24.19 -9.41
N PRO A 85 -3.17 -24.68 -8.88
CA PRO A 85 -2.93 -26.11 -8.73
C PRO A 85 -4.07 -26.80 -7.99
N GLN A 86 -4.54 -27.93 -8.51
CA GLN A 86 -5.71 -28.63 -7.97
C GLN A 86 -5.52 -29.10 -6.51
N SER A 87 -4.27 -29.33 -6.09
CA SER A 87 -3.90 -29.62 -4.71
C SER A 87 -4.24 -28.49 -3.72
N LEU A 88 -4.41 -27.25 -4.18
CA LEU A 88 -4.78 -26.10 -3.35
C LEU A 88 -6.30 -25.84 -3.31
N ASN A 89 -7.11 -26.57 -4.08
CA ASN A 89 -8.56 -26.38 -4.10
C ASN A 89 -9.25 -26.66 -2.76
N PRO A 90 -8.86 -27.69 -1.97
CA PRO A 90 -9.42 -27.90 -0.64
C PRO A 90 -9.16 -26.73 0.31
N LEU A 91 -7.95 -26.16 0.28
CA LEU A 91 -7.60 -24.98 1.08
C LEU A 91 -8.46 -23.78 0.67
N ALA A 92 -8.54 -23.49 -0.63
CA ALA A 92 -9.28 -22.33 -1.11
C ALA A 92 -10.81 -22.43 -0.92
N SER A 93 -11.38 -23.63 -1.05
CA SER A 93 -12.83 -23.83 -0.89
C SER A 93 -13.29 -23.74 0.57
N SER A 94 -12.40 -24.02 1.52
CA SER A 94 -12.68 -23.93 2.95
C SER A 94 -12.21 -22.63 3.60
N ALA A 95 -11.32 -21.85 2.96
CA ALA A 95 -10.77 -20.61 3.50
C ALA A 95 -11.85 -19.56 3.78
N SER A 96 -11.61 -18.72 4.80
CA SER A 96 -12.31 -17.44 4.93
C SER A 96 -12.08 -16.61 3.67
N SER A 97 -13.12 -16.01 3.10
CA SER A 97 -13.03 -15.28 1.83
C SER A 97 -13.22 -13.78 2.01
N ILE A 98 -12.48 -13.01 1.24
CA ILE A 98 -12.62 -11.55 1.13
C ILE A 98 -12.73 -11.24 -0.36
N GLU A 99 -13.91 -10.83 -0.82
CA GLU A 99 -14.16 -10.51 -2.21
C GLU A 99 -14.31 -8.99 -2.38
N CYS A 100 -13.35 -8.38 -3.09
CA CYS A 100 -13.25 -6.96 -3.33
C CYS A 100 -13.49 -6.66 -4.81
N SER A 101 -14.76 -6.65 -5.23
CA SER A 101 -15.16 -6.50 -6.64
C SER A 101 -14.64 -5.21 -7.29
N ASN A 102 -14.56 -4.13 -6.52
CA ASN A 102 -14.03 -2.83 -6.93
C ASN A 102 -12.70 -2.47 -6.23
N GLY A 103 -12.16 -3.38 -5.42
CA GLY A 103 -10.95 -3.14 -4.64
C GLY A 103 -9.68 -3.59 -5.35
N VAL A 104 -8.58 -2.96 -4.97
CA VAL A 104 -7.23 -3.31 -5.39
C VAL A 104 -6.54 -4.03 -4.23
N VAL A 105 -5.86 -5.14 -4.54
CA VAL A 105 -5.07 -5.92 -3.60
C VAL A 105 -3.63 -5.86 -4.05
N SER A 106 -2.75 -5.33 -3.22
CA SER A 106 -1.31 -5.26 -3.46
C SER A 106 -0.54 -5.88 -2.30
N ALA A 107 0.77 -6.04 -2.48
CA ALA A 107 1.65 -6.13 -1.31
C ALA A 107 1.46 -4.89 -0.43
N GLY A 108 1.63 -5.07 0.88
CA GLY A 108 1.71 -3.96 1.81
C GLY A 108 2.92 -3.08 1.51
N LEU A 109 2.82 -1.79 1.83
CA LEU A 109 3.91 -0.85 1.64
C LEU A 109 5.04 -1.14 2.64
N ILE A 110 6.27 -0.93 2.19
CA ILE A 110 7.45 -0.99 3.04
C ILE A 110 7.96 0.44 3.18
N ASN A 111 7.90 0.97 4.40
CA ASN A 111 8.57 2.22 4.73
C ASN A 111 10.03 1.92 5.10
N SER A 112 10.94 2.14 4.16
CA SER A 112 12.34 1.76 4.31
C SER A 112 13.16 2.67 5.23
N HIS A 113 12.59 3.78 5.72
CA HIS A 113 13.25 4.68 6.67
C HIS A 113 12.22 5.61 7.31
N ASP A 114 12.08 5.56 8.63
CA ASP A 114 11.24 6.48 9.36
C ASP A 114 11.86 6.96 10.68
N HIS A 115 11.44 8.14 11.14
CA HIS A 115 11.83 8.72 12.42
C HIS A 115 10.59 8.78 13.33
N LEU A 116 10.15 7.61 13.81
CA LEU A 116 8.85 7.45 14.48
C LEU A 116 8.65 8.36 15.70
N SER A 117 9.73 8.72 16.40
CA SER A 117 9.67 9.63 17.56
C SER A 117 9.27 11.08 17.19
N PHE A 118 9.30 11.43 15.90
CA PHE A 118 8.92 12.76 15.41
C PHE A 118 7.55 12.77 14.72
N ASP A 119 6.93 11.62 14.46
CA ASP A 119 5.71 11.52 13.65
C ASP A 119 4.48 12.13 14.32
N GLN A 120 4.44 12.15 15.65
CA GLN A 120 3.32 12.70 16.43
C GLN A 120 3.15 14.22 16.26
N ASN A 121 4.17 14.90 15.75
CA ASN A 121 4.12 16.34 15.55
C ASN A 121 3.11 16.72 14.45
N PHE A 122 2.44 17.85 14.65
CA PHE A 122 1.66 18.51 13.61
C PHE A 122 2.57 19.19 12.58
N PRO A 123 2.08 19.42 11.35
CA PRO A 123 2.78 20.29 10.41
C PRO A 123 3.12 21.65 11.05
N LEU A 124 4.38 22.04 10.95
CA LEU A 124 4.82 23.34 11.45
C LEU A 124 4.22 24.47 10.60
N ALA A 125 3.99 25.63 11.22
CA ALA A 125 3.63 26.84 10.49
C ALA A 125 4.77 27.25 9.52
N ASP A 126 4.43 27.65 8.30
CA ASP A 126 5.41 28.19 7.35
C ASP A 126 5.97 29.50 7.90
N ASN A 127 7.26 29.52 8.20
CA ASN A 127 8.00 30.68 8.68
C ASN A 127 8.71 31.44 7.54
N GLY A 128 8.45 31.06 6.28
CA GLY A 128 9.05 31.67 5.10
C GLY A 128 10.49 31.23 4.82
N ILE A 129 11.11 30.44 5.72
CA ILE A 129 12.45 29.89 5.48
C ILE A 129 12.34 28.90 4.31
N ARG A 130 13.25 29.04 3.36
CA ARG A 130 13.43 28.12 2.23
C ARG A 130 14.76 27.40 2.39
N TYR A 131 14.91 26.31 1.66
CA TYR A 131 16.11 25.49 1.74
C TYR A 131 17.32 26.22 1.14
N GLU A 132 18.32 26.55 1.98
CA GLU A 132 19.67 26.94 1.55
C GLU A 132 20.70 25.90 2.01
N HIS A 133 20.58 25.42 3.26
CA HIS A 133 21.43 24.38 3.81
C HIS A 133 20.67 23.47 4.80
N ARG A 134 21.05 22.18 4.90
CA ARG A 134 20.34 21.19 5.75
C ARG A 134 20.27 21.57 7.25
N ASN A 135 21.23 22.37 7.73
CA ASN A 135 21.30 22.77 9.15
C ASN A 135 20.32 23.89 9.49
N ASP A 136 19.75 24.56 8.50
CA ASP A 136 18.78 25.63 8.70
C ASP A 136 17.59 25.06 9.48
N TRP A 137 17.09 23.89 9.08
CA TRP A 137 15.98 23.23 9.76
C TRP A 137 16.37 22.60 11.09
N ARG A 138 17.60 22.05 11.23
CA ARG A 138 18.05 21.45 12.49
C ARG A 138 18.15 22.45 13.65
N SER A 139 18.51 23.70 13.35
CA SER A 139 18.75 24.73 14.37
C SER A 139 17.53 25.63 14.61
N THR A 140 16.70 25.82 13.59
CA THR A 140 15.56 26.75 13.65
C THR A 140 14.22 26.05 13.88
N MET A 141 14.08 24.78 13.50
CA MET A 141 12.87 24.00 13.74
C MET A 141 13.06 23.19 15.02
N GLN A 142 12.55 23.70 16.13
CA GLN A 142 12.52 23.03 17.42
C GLN A 142 11.46 21.91 17.41
N ILE A 143 11.68 20.88 16.58
CA ILE A 143 10.77 19.73 16.48
C ILE A 143 10.99 18.85 17.72
N ALA A 144 9.94 18.66 18.51
CA ALA A 144 9.99 17.81 19.68
C ALA A 144 10.00 16.34 19.27
N ASP A 145 10.90 15.55 19.83
CA ASP A 145 10.81 14.10 19.81
C ASP A 145 9.97 13.59 21.00
N ASP A 146 9.28 12.48 20.80
CA ASP A 146 8.58 11.73 21.84
C ASP A 146 8.77 10.23 21.60
N GLU A 147 9.58 9.60 22.46
CA GLU A 147 9.83 8.15 22.41
C GLU A 147 8.89 7.35 23.32
N SER A 148 7.83 7.98 23.85
CA SER A 148 6.83 7.26 24.63
C SER A 148 6.14 6.18 23.79
N GLN A 149 5.79 5.06 24.43
CA GLN A 149 5.08 3.98 23.74
C GLN A 149 3.80 4.46 23.06
N SER A 150 3.07 5.40 23.67
CA SER A 150 1.86 5.99 23.10
C SER A 150 2.11 6.74 21.79
N ALA A 151 3.20 7.52 21.71
CA ALA A 151 3.55 8.25 20.50
C ALA A 151 3.93 7.27 19.39
N ILE A 152 4.75 6.26 19.68
CA ILE A 152 5.18 5.26 18.70
C ILE A 152 4.00 4.41 18.22
N LEU A 153 3.11 3.94 19.10
CA LEU A 153 1.90 3.21 18.72
C LEU A 153 0.99 4.04 17.81
N TRP A 154 0.87 5.34 18.08
CA TRP A 154 0.10 6.24 17.23
C TRP A 154 0.72 6.32 15.81
N SER A 155 2.05 6.40 15.72
CA SER A 155 2.78 6.46 14.44
C SER A 155 2.62 5.16 13.65
N GLU A 156 2.83 4.02 14.29
CA GLU A 156 2.68 2.69 13.69
C GLU A 156 1.23 2.40 13.26
N MET A 157 0.24 2.85 14.04
CA MET A 157 -1.18 2.76 13.64
C MET A 157 -1.48 3.57 12.38
N ARG A 158 -0.92 4.78 12.25
CA ARG A 158 -1.07 5.57 11.02
C ARG A 158 -0.48 4.86 9.82
N GLN A 159 0.70 4.26 9.97
CA GLN A 159 1.35 3.46 8.95
C GLN A 159 0.45 2.30 8.50
N ALA A 160 -0.12 1.55 9.46
CA ALA A 160 -1.03 0.44 9.19
C ALA A 160 -2.32 0.88 8.46
N ILE A 161 -2.95 2.00 8.87
CA ILE A 161 -4.15 2.55 8.22
C ILE A 161 -3.86 2.91 6.75
N THR A 162 -2.65 3.36 6.45
CA THR A 162 -2.23 3.70 5.08
C THR A 162 -1.69 2.52 4.28
N GLY A 163 -1.72 1.30 4.83
CA GLY A 163 -1.33 0.08 4.14
C GLY A 163 0.15 -0.27 4.23
N THR A 164 0.92 0.38 5.12
CA THR A 164 2.30 -0.03 5.44
C THR A 164 2.27 -1.27 6.32
N THR A 165 3.06 -2.27 5.97
CA THR A 165 3.16 -3.54 6.71
C THR A 165 4.55 -3.77 7.31
N SER A 166 5.53 -2.92 6.96
CA SER A 166 6.89 -3.00 7.51
C SER A 166 7.54 -1.63 7.51
N ILE A 167 8.26 -1.32 8.59
CA ILE A 167 8.92 -0.02 8.78
C ILE A 167 10.36 -0.29 9.26
N ALA A 168 11.34 0.36 8.64
CA ALA A 168 12.67 0.52 9.22
C ALA A 168 12.67 1.83 10.02
N GLY A 169 12.23 1.77 11.27
CA GLY A 169 12.05 2.93 12.13
C GLY A 169 13.26 3.18 13.03
N ALA A 170 13.58 4.45 13.24
CA ALA A 170 14.45 4.91 14.31
C ALA A 170 13.58 5.40 15.49
N ALA A 171 13.58 4.62 16.57
CA ALA A 171 12.97 4.96 17.85
C ALA A 171 13.70 4.24 19.00
N GLY A 172 13.62 4.78 20.21
CA GLY A 172 14.17 4.18 21.43
C GLY A 172 13.36 3.03 22.06
N THR A 173 12.22 2.64 21.49
CA THR A 173 11.33 1.59 22.02
C THR A 173 11.01 0.51 20.98
N VAL A 174 10.57 -0.65 21.46
CA VAL A 174 10.13 -1.78 20.63
C VAL A 174 8.74 -1.46 20.05
N GLY A 175 8.61 -1.64 18.74
CA GLY A 175 7.34 -1.55 18.02
C GLY A 175 6.41 -2.75 18.27
N PHE A 176 5.17 -2.69 17.78
CA PHE A 176 4.22 -3.80 17.90
C PHE A 176 4.26 -4.81 16.74
#